data_AF-A0A508AEY9-F1
#
_entry.id   AF-A0A508AEY9-F1
#
_cell.length_a   1.000
_cell.length_b   1.000
_cell.length_c   1.000
_cell.angle_alpha   90.00
_cell.angle_beta   90.00
_cell.angle_gamma   90.00
#
_symmetry.space_group_name_H-M   'P 1'
#
loop_
_entity.id
_entity.type
_entity.pdbx_description
1 polymer ?
#
loop_
_entity_poly.entity_id
_entity_poly.type
_entity_poly.pdbx_seq_one_letter_code
_entity_poly.pdbx_strand_id
1 'polypeptide(L)'
;MAAAIAARAKLERLLSAPSPFAGDDGTIRPEVGAALEATDLPRHDYLDRLWAALAGGRLIVPVAAHALPDRSMPSGPQAVSLPRGVSHGSPTHEVHTADACQDAATLAVSLPDGHIALPVFTSAEAMNRWRSDVRPVPVSPERAAQVACLSTDQLWVLDPGSRDLRLPRPAVVALAGGEQWVPSWRNEPVQAEVRAQLEGVDGVTGVAFGPGEDAELRVFIRIDAAGGRADVARSLEGCQHVMVNPAWGDLIDTVELCPLPA
;
A
#
# COMPACT_ATOMS: atom_id res chain seq x y z
N MET A 1 -10.59 7.39 -41.13
CA MET A 1 -11.37 8.55 -40.66
C MET A 1 -11.98 8.33 -39.28
N ALA A 2 -12.71 7.23 -39.03
CA ALA A 2 -13.31 6.92 -37.72
C ALA A 2 -12.30 6.80 -36.55
N ALA A 3 -11.15 6.15 -36.76
CA ALA A 3 -10.10 6.04 -35.74
C ALA A 3 -9.48 7.40 -35.33
N ALA A 4 -9.35 8.33 -36.28
CA ALA A 4 -8.84 9.67 -36.01
C ALA A 4 -9.84 10.54 -35.24
N ILE A 5 -11.15 10.36 -35.51
CA ILE A 5 -12.23 11.03 -34.77
C ILE A 5 -12.32 10.49 -33.34
N ALA A 6 -12.21 9.16 -33.16
CA ALA A 6 -12.19 8.53 -31.84
C ALA A 6 -10.96 8.96 -31.02
N ALA A 7 -9.78 9.05 -31.64
CA ALA A 7 -8.57 9.54 -31.00
C ALA A 7 -8.71 11.00 -30.57
N ARG A 8 -9.29 11.86 -31.42
CA ARG A 8 -9.53 13.27 -31.12
C ARG A 8 -10.55 13.46 -30.00
N ALA A 9 -11.66 12.71 -30.01
CA ALA A 9 -12.65 12.75 -28.93
C ALA A 9 -12.06 12.24 -27.60
N LYS A 10 -11.20 11.21 -27.64
CA LYS A 10 -10.45 10.75 -26.46
C LYS A 10 -9.50 11.84 -25.95
N LEU A 11 -8.79 12.54 -26.84
CA LEU A 11 -7.89 13.64 -26.49
C LEU A 11 -8.66 14.83 -25.90
N GLU A 12 -9.75 15.25 -26.52
CA GLU A 12 -10.62 16.33 -26.02
C GLU A 12 -11.18 15.98 -24.63
N ARG A 13 -11.57 14.72 -24.40
CA ARG A 13 -12.02 14.25 -23.07
C ARG A 13 -10.90 14.26 -22.03
N LEU A 14 -9.70 13.81 -22.39
CA LEU A 14 -8.54 13.80 -21.49
C LEU A 14 -8.05 15.21 -21.14
N LEU A 15 -8.13 16.15 -22.09
CA LEU A 15 -7.77 17.55 -21.88
C LEU A 15 -8.85 18.35 -21.14
N SER A 16 -10.11 17.92 -21.23
CA SER A 16 -11.25 18.63 -20.61
C SER A 16 -11.58 18.15 -19.19
N ALA A 17 -11.02 17.03 -18.74
CA ALA A 17 -11.17 16.58 -17.36
C ALA A 17 -10.09 17.23 -16.49
N PRO A 18 -10.41 18.24 -15.66
CA PRO A 18 -9.43 18.78 -14.73
C PRO A 18 -8.98 17.66 -13.77
N SER A 19 -7.68 17.63 -13.46
CA SER A 19 -7.19 16.76 -12.39
C SER A 19 -7.98 17.08 -11.11
N PRO A 20 -8.47 16.07 -10.37
CA PRO A 20 -9.19 16.30 -9.11
C PRO A 20 -8.35 17.05 -8.07
N PHE A 21 -7.04 17.11 -8.26
CA PHE A 21 -6.06 17.73 -7.38
C PHE A 21 -5.35 18.94 -8.04
N ALA A 22 -5.99 19.65 -8.97
CA ALA A 22 -5.35 20.77 -9.68
C ALA A 22 -4.90 21.93 -8.76
N GLY A 23 -5.52 22.10 -7.59
CA GLY A 23 -5.13 23.11 -6.59
C GLY A 23 -4.22 22.58 -5.48
N ASP A 24 -3.74 21.34 -5.62
CA ASP A 24 -2.89 20.70 -4.63
C ASP A 24 -1.47 21.27 -4.68
N ASP A 25 -1.02 21.83 -3.57
CA ASP A 25 0.32 22.43 -3.44
C ASP A 25 1.40 21.44 -2.97
N GLY A 26 1.03 20.15 -2.80
CA GLY A 26 1.93 19.10 -2.35
C GLY A 26 2.28 19.14 -0.86
N THR A 27 1.75 20.09 -0.08
CA THR A 27 2.03 20.19 1.37
C THR A 27 1.26 19.13 2.16
N ILE A 28 1.80 18.66 3.28
CA ILE A 28 1.11 17.66 4.11
C ILE A 28 -0.27 18.16 4.52
N ARG A 29 -1.29 17.31 4.37
CA ARG A 29 -2.65 17.64 4.81
C ARG A 29 -2.71 17.74 6.34
N PRO A 30 -3.37 18.76 6.94
CA PRO A 30 -3.39 18.94 8.38
C PRO A 30 -3.92 17.73 9.15
N GLU A 31 -4.90 17.01 8.61
CA GLU A 31 -5.49 15.83 9.26
C GLU A 31 -4.49 14.66 9.31
N VAL A 32 -3.70 14.50 8.23
CA VAL A 32 -2.63 13.50 8.17
C VAL A 32 -1.48 13.90 9.10
N GLY A 33 -1.09 15.17 9.10
CA GLY A 33 -0.08 15.69 10.03
C GLY A 33 -0.47 15.46 11.49
N ALA A 34 -1.70 15.81 11.86
CA ALA A 34 -2.21 15.59 13.22
C ALA A 34 -2.23 14.10 13.61
N ALA A 35 -2.62 13.21 12.69
CA ALA A 35 -2.60 11.77 12.95
C ALA A 35 -1.16 11.24 13.14
N LEU A 36 -0.21 11.73 12.35
CA LEU A 36 1.19 11.35 12.41
C LEU A 36 1.93 11.82 13.67
N GLU A 37 1.48 12.91 14.30
CA GLU A 37 2.07 13.44 15.53
C GLU A 37 1.46 12.83 16.81
N ALA A 38 0.31 12.16 16.70
CA ALA A 38 -0.39 11.49 17.82
C ALA A 38 0.28 10.15 18.23
N THR A 39 1.56 10.24 18.59
CA THR A 39 2.45 9.10 18.89
C THR A 39 2.30 8.53 20.30
N ASP A 40 1.47 9.15 21.14
CA ASP A 40 1.14 8.73 22.51
C ASP A 40 0.02 7.67 22.57
N LEU A 41 -0.61 7.37 21.42
CA LEU A 41 -1.70 6.41 21.33
C LEU A 41 -1.19 4.96 21.27
N PRO A 42 -2.01 3.99 21.71
CA PRO A 42 -1.82 2.59 21.34
C PRO A 42 -1.70 2.44 19.81
N ARG A 43 -0.86 1.51 19.35
CA ARG A 43 -0.57 1.29 17.93
C ARG A 43 -1.83 1.17 17.06
N HIS A 44 -2.84 0.44 17.53
CA HIS A 44 -4.09 0.23 16.79
C HIS A 44 -4.89 1.53 16.63
N ASP A 45 -4.98 2.36 17.68
CA ASP A 45 -5.66 3.65 17.61
C ASP A 45 -4.92 4.65 16.72
N TYR A 46 -3.58 4.63 16.75
CA TYR A 46 -2.75 5.41 15.85
C TYR A 46 -3.00 5.02 14.38
N LEU A 47 -2.97 3.71 14.08
CA LEU A 47 -3.22 3.21 12.72
C LEU A 47 -4.64 3.51 12.24
N ASP A 48 -5.66 3.34 13.08
CA ASP A 48 -7.05 3.67 12.73
C ASP A 48 -7.19 5.16 12.34
N ARG A 49 -6.60 6.07 13.14
CA ARG A 49 -6.65 7.51 12.86
C ARG A 49 -5.88 7.88 11.60
N LEU A 50 -4.67 7.35 11.44
CA LEU A 50 -3.85 7.60 10.26
C LEU A 50 -4.53 7.07 8.99
N TRP A 51 -5.04 5.85 9.04
CA TRP A 51 -5.75 5.23 7.93
C TRP A 51 -6.96 6.06 7.50
N ALA A 52 -7.80 6.49 8.44
CA ALA A 52 -8.95 7.34 8.16
C ALA A 52 -8.54 8.67 7.49
N ALA A 53 -7.45 9.30 7.94
CA ALA A 53 -6.95 10.53 7.35
C ALA A 53 -6.40 10.31 5.92
N LEU A 54 -5.68 9.21 5.68
CA LEU A 54 -5.10 8.87 4.38
C LEU A 54 -6.19 8.50 3.36
N ALA A 55 -7.09 7.59 3.71
CA ALA A 55 -8.15 7.10 2.83
C ALA A 55 -9.14 8.20 2.42
N GLY A 56 -9.36 9.20 3.28
CA GLY A 56 -10.35 10.27 3.04
C GLY A 56 -9.86 11.47 2.21
N GLY A 57 -8.71 11.41 1.52
CA GLY A 57 -8.29 12.54 0.68
C GLY A 57 -7.31 12.23 -0.41
N ARG A 58 -6.10 12.79 -0.36
CA ARG A 58 -5.07 12.63 -1.42
C ARG A 58 -3.83 11.94 -0.88
N LEU A 59 -3.21 11.12 -1.73
CA LEU A 59 -1.85 10.60 -1.58
C LEU A 59 -0.96 11.21 -2.66
N ILE A 60 0.35 11.19 -2.45
CA ILE A 60 1.33 11.51 -3.49
C ILE A 60 2.05 10.23 -3.87
N VAL A 61 2.21 9.99 -5.17
CA VAL A 61 3.03 8.88 -5.69
C VAL A 61 4.18 9.43 -6.54
N PRO A 62 5.32 8.74 -6.58
CA PRO A 62 6.46 9.16 -7.37
C PRO A 62 6.28 8.75 -8.84
N VAL A 63 6.50 9.67 -9.76
CA VAL A 63 6.60 9.38 -11.20
C VAL A 63 7.99 9.75 -11.67
N ALA A 64 8.69 8.86 -12.39
CA ALA A 64 10.03 9.13 -12.89
C ALA A 64 10.04 10.42 -13.72
N ALA A 65 10.97 11.34 -13.43
CA ALA A 65 11.15 12.51 -14.25
C ALA A 65 11.78 12.09 -15.58
N HIS A 66 11.13 12.36 -16.72
CA HIS A 66 11.79 12.19 -18.00
C HIS A 66 13.00 13.14 -18.06
N ALA A 67 14.18 12.57 -18.29
CA ALA A 67 15.28 13.34 -18.82
C ALA A 67 14.89 13.76 -20.25
N LEU A 68 14.82 15.07 -20.51
CA LEU A 68 14.84 15.54 -21.88
C LEU A 68 16.15 15.02 -22.49
N PRO A 69 16.14 14.32 -23.65
CA PRO A 69 17.38 13.94 -24.30
C PRO A 69 18.20 15.22 -24.49
N ASP A 70 19.41 15.19 -23.97
CA ASP A 70 20.27 16.35 -23.77
C ASP A 70 20.44 17.09 -25.10
N ARG A 71 19.76 18.23 -25.26
CA ARG A 71 19.85 19.05 -26.46
C ARG A 71 21.07 19.97 -26.33
N SER A 72 22.22 19.35 -26.16
CA SER A 72 23.52 20.01 -26.32
C SER A 72 23.70 20.36 -27.80
N MET A 73 23.25 21.56 -28.17
CA MET A 73 23.51 22.16 -29.48
C MET A 73 25.00 22.51 -29.62
N PRO A 74 25.51 22.57 -30.86
CA PRO A 74 26.23 23.75 -31.28
C PRO A 74 25.42 24.56 -32.30
N SER A 75 25.53 25.87 -32.13
CA SER A 75 24.88 26.98 -32.83
C SER A 75 24.94 26.93 -34.37
N GLY A 76 23.84 27.36 -35.00
CA GLY A 76 23.78 27.82 -36.39
C GLY A 76 22.34 27.92 -36.91
N PRO A 77 21.95 28.96 -37.67
CA PRO A 77 20.62 29.03 -38.25
C PRO A 77 20.54 28.07 -39.44
N GLN A 78 20.02 26.86 -39.23
CA GLN A 78 19.68 25.95 -40.33
C GLN A 78 18.18 25.98 -40.58
N ALA A 79 17.84 26.36 -41.82
CA ALA A 79 16.52 26.28 -42.40
C ALA A 79 15.92 24.88 -42.20
N VAL A 80 14.66 24.84 -41.79
CA VAL A 80 13.89 23.59 -41.65
C VAL A 80 13.66 23.01 -43.05
N SER A 81 14.49 22.05 -43.43
CA SER A 81 14.21 21.15 -44.55
C SER A 81 13.49 19.92 -44.00
N LEU A 82 12.23 19.74 -44.40
CA LEU A 82 11.43 18.54 -44.12
C LEU A 82 12.07 17.33 -44.81
N PRO A 83 12.51 16.26 -44.10
CA PRO A 83 12.99 15.07 -44.77
C PRO A 83 11.82 14.17 -45.16
N ARG A 84 11.72 13.89 -46.46
CA ARG A 84 11.06 12.70 -47.00
C ARG A 84 11.76 11.45 -46.44
N GLY A 85 10.94 10.54 -45.91
CA GLY A 85 11.13 9.09 -45.84
C GLY A 85 12.53 8.55 -45.64
N VAL A 86 12.86 8.24 -44.37
CA VAL A 86 13.77 7.15 -43.99
C VAL A 86 13.37 6.69 -42.59
N SER A 87 13.14 5.37 -42.44
CA SER A 87 12.83 4.72 -41.16
C SER A 87 13.98 4.89 -40.18
N HIS A 88 13.88 5.89 -39.31
CA HIS A 88 14.60 5.87 -38.05
C HIS A 88 13.80 5.04 -37.07
N GLY A 89 14.44 4.02 -36.48
CA GLY A 89 13.90 3.31 -35.32
C GLY A 89 13.46 4.35 -34.30
N SER A 90 12.16 4.36 -34.01
CA SER A 90 11.58 5.22 -32.98
C SER A 90 12.41 5.02 -31.71
N PRO A 91 12.83 6.09 -31.00
CA PRO A 91 13.15 5.90 -29.59
C PRO A 91 11.96 5.15 -29.00
N THR A 92 12.24 4.05 -28.31
CA THR A 92 11.23 3.31 -27.56
C THR A 92 10.70 4.29 -26.52
N HIS A 93 9.65 5.03 -26.88
CA HIS A 93 8.74 5.58 -25.89
C HIS A 93 8.21 4.34 -25.20
N GLU A 94 8.79 4.00 -24.04
CA GLU A 94 8.12 3.13 -23.10
C GLU A 94 6.73 3.74 -22.92
N VAL A 95 5.72 2.95 -23.22
CA VAL A 95 4.34 3.41 -23.19
C VAL A 95 4.05 3.77 -21.75
N HIS A 96 4.09 5.06 -21.42
CA HIS A 96 3.58 5.53 -20.15
C HIS A 96 2.11 5.15 -20.11
N THR A 97 1.77 4.29 -19.15
CA THR A 97 0.41 4.21 -18.68
C THR A 97 -0.01 5.64 -18.35
N ALA A 98 -1.14 6.11 -18.85
CA ALA A 98 -1.65 7.46 -18.54
C ALA A 98 -2.11 7.57 -17.06
N ASP A 99 -1.47 6.83 -16.17
CA ASP A 99 -1.84 6.57 -14.79
C ASP A 99 -0.57 6.59 -13.92
N ALA A 100 -0.43 7.68 -13.18
CA ALA A 100 0.70 7.92 -12.30
C ALA A 100 0.88 6.83 -11.23
N CYS A 101 -0.20 6.14 -10.81
CA CYS A 101 -0.07 5.05 -9.85
C CYS A 101 0.66 3.85 -10.49
N GLN A 102 0.36 3.54 -11.75
CA GLN A 102 1.04 2.47 -12.49
C GLN A 102 2.51 2.81 -12.73
N ASP A 103 2.81 4.06 -13.08
CA ASP A 103 4.20 4.52 -13.19
C ASP A 103 4.93 4.39 -11.84
N ALA A 104 4.27 4.73 -10.74
CA ALA A 104 4.82 4.58 -9.39
C ALA A 104 5.11 3.13 -8.99
N ALA A 105 4.36 2.15 -9.51
CA ALA A 105 4.62 0.74 -9.25
C ALA A 105 5.96 0.27 -9.84
N THR A 106 6.48 0.94 -10.88
CA THR A 106 7.85 0.69 -11.40
C THR A 106 8.94 1.10 -10.39
N LEU A 107 8.58 1.92 -9.41
CA LEU A 107 9.43 2.40 -8.33
C LEU A 107 9.11 1.72 -6.98
N ALA A 108 8.41 0.59 -7.02
CA ALA A 108 8.06 -0.19 -5.83
C ALA A 108 9.29 -0.51 -4.97
N VAL A 109 9.08 -0.56 -3.65
CA VAL A 109 10.15 -0.72 -2.66
C VAL A 109 10.14 -2.14 -2.12
N SER A 110 11.32 -2.77 -2.08
CA SER A 110 11.51 -4.04 -1.38
C SER A 110 11.64 -3.80 0.12
N LEU A 111 10.79 -4.44 0.91
CA LEU A 111 10.81 -4.43 2.36
C LEU A 111 11.78 -5.50 2.91
N PRO A 112 12.27 -5.37 4.16
CA PRO A 112 13.21 -6.34 4.75
C PRO A 112 12.70 -7.77 4.86
N ASP A 113 11.38 -7.95 4.89
CA ASP A 113 10.69 -9.25 4.93
C ASP A 113 10.53 -9.87 3.53
N GLY A 114 11.07 -9.24 2.49
CA GLY A 114 11.01 -9.69 1.10
C GLY A 114 9.78 -9.22 0.33
N HIS A 115 8.84 -8.55 1.00
CA HIS A 115 7.65 -8.04 0.33
C HIS A 115 7.94 -6.82 -0.55
N ILE A 116 7.14 -6.64 -1.60
CA ILE A 116 7.18 -5.48 -2.48
C ILE A 116 6.01 -4.56 -2.17
N ALA A 117 6.28 -3.30 -1.84
CA ALA A 117 5.28 -2.30 -1.48
C ALA A 117 5.28 -1.12 -2.45
N LEU A 118 4.08 -0.57 -2.72
CA LEU A 118 3.93 0.68 -3.45
C LEU A 118 4.35 1.85 -2.53
N PRO A 119 5.32 2.70 -2.92
CA PRO A 119 5.68 3.88 -2.16
C PRO A 119 4.59 4.95 -2.30
N VAL A 120 4.07 5.40 -1.17
CA VAL A 120 3.10 6.50 -1.09
C VAL A 120 3.61 7.57 -0.13
N PHE A 121 3.29 8.82 -0.42
CA PHE A 121 3.82 9.96 0.30
C PHE A 121 2.73 10.87 0.81
N THR A 122 2.95 11.45 1.99
CA THR A 122 2.07 12.45 2.59
C THR A 122 2.28 13.84 2.01
N SER A 123 3.50 14.12 1.53
CA SER A 123 3.89 15.41 0.96
C SER A 123 4.94 15.27 -0.15
N ALA A 124 4.98 16.28 -1.03
CA ALA A 124 6.02 16.40 -2.04
C ALA A 124 7.41 16.56 -1.41
N GLU A 125 7.50 17.20 -0.24
CA GLU A 125 8.74 17.35 0.53
C GLU A 125 9.28 15.99 1.01
N ALA A 126 8.42 15.13 1.57
CA ALA A 126 8.82 13.78 1.97
C ALA A 126 9.32 12.96 0.78
N MET A 127 8.63 13.06 -0.37
CA MET A 127 9.05 12.38 -1.60
C MET A 127 10.39 12.90 -2.14
N ASN A 128 10.60 14.23 -2.17
CA ASN A 128 11.86 14.81 -2.64
C ASN A 128 13.05 14.45 -1.74
N ARG A 129 12.82 14.25 -0.44
CA ARG A 129 13.85 13.73 0.49
C ARG A 129 14.20 12.28 0.21
N TRP A 130 13.23 11.48 -0.23
CA TRP A 130 13.46 10.08 -0.63
C TRP A 130 14.25 9.99 -1.94
N ARG A 131 13.85 10.75 -2.97
CA ARG A 131 14.54 10.78 -4.26
C ARG A 131 14.25 12.05 -5.06
N SER A 132 15.27 12.59 -5.72
CA SER A 132 15.18 13.87 -6.46
C SER A 132 14.89 13.75 -7.96
N ASP A 133 14.96 12.54 -8.52
CA ASP A 133 14.72 12.23 -9.93
C ASP A 133 13.27 11.82 -10.23
N VAL A 134 12.37 11.99 -9.25
CA VAL A 134 10.93 11.72 -9.37
C VAL A 134 10.13 13.01 -9.20
N ARG A 135 8.94 13.05 -9.79
CA ARG A 135 7.98 14.16 -9.68
C ARG A 135 6.81 13.73 -8.80
N PRO A 136 6.33 14.61 -7.90
CA PRO A 136 5.19 14.30 -7.05
C PRO A 136 3.91 14.40 -7.88
N VAL A 137 3.11 13.33 -7.87
CA VAL A 137 1.78 13.35 -8.49
C VAL A 137 0.73 13.02 -7.45
N PRO A 138 -0.22 13.94 -7.16
CA PRO A 138 -1.33 13.66 -6.27
C PRO A 138 -2.31 12.68 -6.93
N VAL A 139 -2.73 11.67 -6.18
CA VAL A 139 -3.63 10.61 -6.62
C VAL A 139 -4.67 10.28 -5.53
N SER A 140 -5.78 9.69 -5.96
CA SER A 140 -6.79 9.15 -5.05
C SER A 140 -6.26 7.89 -4.34
N PRO A 141 -6.43 7.76 -3.02
CA PRO A 141 -6.08 6.56 -2.26
C PRO A 141 -6.62 5.26 -2.87
N GLU A 142 -7.86 5.27 -3.36
CA GLU A 142 -8.51 4.12 -4.00
C GLU A 142 -7.74 3.64 -5.23
N ARG A 143 -7.27 4.59 -6.06
CA ARG A 143 -6.49 4.23 -7.25
C ARG A 143 -5.12 3.68 -6.88
N ALA A 144 -4.43 4.30 -5.93
CA ALA A 144 -3.16 3.77 -5.42
C ALA A 144 -3.34 2.35 -4.83
N ALA A 145 -4.50 2.06 -4.24
CA ALA A 145 -4.77 0.78 -3.60
C ALA A 145 -5.01 -0.29 -4.65
N GLN A 146 -5.81 0.03 -5.67
CA GLN A 146 -6.02 -0.83 -6.84
C GLN A 146 -4.70 -1.18 -7.53
N VAL A 147 -3.78 -0.21 -7.67
CA VAL A 147 -2.47 -0.49 -8.27
C VAL A 147 -1.61 -1.36 -7.35
N ALA A 148 -1.61 -1.10 -6.05
CA ALA A 148 -0.89 -1.96 -5.11
C ALA A 148 -1.37 -3.42 -5.18
N CYS A 149 -2.68 -3.66 -5.34
CA CYS A 149 -3.21 -5.00 -5.51
C CYS A 149 -2.85 -5.68 -6.85
N LEU A 150 -2.61 -4.89 -7.91
CA LEU A 150 -2.31 -5.41 -9.25
C LEU A 150 -0.81 -5.59 -9.50
N SER A 151 0.02 -4.80 -8.84
CA SER A 151 1.42 -4.60 -9.24
C SER A 151 2.43 -4.79 -8.11
N THR A 152 1.98 -5.02 -6.87
CA THR A 152 2.82 -5.22 -5.68
C THR A 152 2.23 -6.31 -4.79
N ASP A 153 2.79 -6.53 -3.59
CA ASP A 153 2.23 -7.48 -2.60
C ASP A 153 1.06 -6.89 -1.82
N GLN A 154 0.20 -6.08 -2.47
CA GLN A 154 -0.96 -5.43 -1.86
C GLN A 154 -0.60 -4.49 -0.70
N LEU A 155 0.61 -3.94 -0.72
CA LEU A 155 1.19 -3.16 0.37
C LEU A 155 1.46 -1.72 -0.01
N TRP A 156 1.28 -0.83 0.96
CA TRP A 156 1.83 0.52 0.92
C TRP A 156 2.93 0.68 1.96
N VAL A 157 3.97 1.41 1.56
CA VAL A 157 4.94 1.99 2.49
C VAL A 157 4.80 3.52 2.44
N LEU A 158 4.49 4.11 3.59
CA LEU A 158 4.26 5.55 3.74
C LEU A 158 5.58 6.28 4.03
N ASP A 159 5.85 7.33 3.24
CA ASP A 159 7.03 8.19 3.32
C ASP A 159 8.36 7.41 3.50
N PRO A 160 8.69 6.48 2.58
CA PRO A 160 9.90 5.67 2.66
C PRO A 160 11.17 6.53 2.78
N GLY A 161 12.14 6.06 3.57
CA GLY A 161 13.36 6.79 3.92
C GLY A 161 13.18 7.87 4.99
N SER A 162 11.97 8.07 5.51
CA SER A 162 11.72 8.97 6.64
C SER A 162 10.81 8.37 7.71
N ARG A 163 9.63 7.86 7.34
CA ARG A 163 8.71 7.18 8.29
C ARG A 163 8.80 5.66 8.14
N ASP A 164 9.03 5.15 6.93
CA ASP A 164 9.10 3.72 6.61
C ASP A 164 7.92 2.91 7.19
N LEU A 165 6.74 3.54 7.20
CA LEU A 165 5.56 2.96 7.85
C LEU A 165 4.80 2.06 6.87
N ARG A 166 4.86 0.75 7.11
CA ARG A 166 4.03 -0.24 6.42
C ARG A 166 2.57 -0.12 6.85
N LEU A 167 1.66 0.02 5.90
CA LEU A 167 0.22 -0.04 6.18
C LEU A 167 -0.32 -1.47 6.03
N PRO A 168 -1.39 -1.85 6.76
CA PRO A 168 -1.93 -3.21 6.71
C PRO A 168 -2.45 -3.57 5.31
N ARG A 169 -2.08 -4.75 4.76
CA ARG A 169 -2.62 -5.22 3.47
C ARG A 169 -4.14 -5.30 3.45
N PRO A 170 -4.83 -5.83 4.48
CA PRO A 170 -6.28 -5.91 4.46
C PRO A 170 -6.94 -4.53 4.33
N ALA A 171 -6.27 -3.47 4.81
CA ALA A 171 -6.73 -2.10 4.66
C ALA A 171 -6.63 -1.64 3.20
N VAL A 172 -5.49 -1.87 2.56
CA VAL A 172 -5.25 -1.57 1.14
C VAL A 172 -6.23 -2.35 0.25
N VAL A 173 -6.44 -3.64 0.52
CA VAL A 173 -7.38 -4.48 -0.23
C VAL A 173 -8.81 -3.99 -0.10
N ALA A 174 -9.27 -3.70 1.12
CA ALA A 174 -10.62 -3.16 1.34
C ALA A 174 -10.81 -1.84 0.57
N LEU A 175 -9.84 -0.92 0.66
CA LEU A 175 -9.89 0.35 -0.06
C LEU A 175 -9.87 0.19 -1.58
N ALA A 176 -9.11 -0.77 -2.11
CA ALA A 176 -9.10 -1.08 -3.55
C ALA A 176 -10.48 -1.57 -4.04
N GLY A 177 -11.18 -2.34 -3.20
CA GLY A 177 -12.54 -2.83 -3.43
C GLY A 177 -13.64 -1.79 -3.17
N GLY A 178 -13.31 -0.63 -2.60
CA GLY A 178 -14.29 0.37 -2.18
C GLY A 178 -15.05 0.00 -0.90
N GLU A 179 -14.47 -0.89 -0.09
CA GLU A 179 -15.00 -1.36 1.18
C GLU A 179 -14.36 -0.63 2.36
N GLN A 180 -15.08 -0.56 3.48
CA GLN A 180 -14.50 -0.07 4.72
C GLN A 180 -13.64 -1.16 5.34
N TRP A 181 -12.36 -0.85 5.59
CA TRP A 181 -11.48 -1.75 6.33
C TRP A 181 -11.97 -1.98 7.76
N VAL A 182 -12.04 -3.26 8.14
CA VAL A 182 -12.28 -3.70 9.51
C VAL A 182 -11.03 -4.47 9.98
N PRO A 183 -10.27 -3.97 10.96
CA PRO A 183 -9.11 -4.67 11.50
C PRO A 183 -9.48 -6.08 12.00
N SER A 184 -8.58 -7.04 11.85
CA SER A 184 -8.82 -8.45 12.24
C SER A 184 -9.30 -8.62 13.69
N TRP A 185 -8.81 -7.80 14.63
CA TRP A 185 -9.23 -7.81 16.03
C TRP A 185 -10.62 -7.20 16.30
N ARG A 186 -11.27 -6.60 15.29
CA ARG A 186 -12.69 -6.19 15.30
C ARG A 186 -13.56 -7.01 14.32
N ASN A 187 -12.96 -7.89 13.53
CA ASN A 187 -13.66 -8.65 12.49
C ASN A 187 -14.23 -9.95 13.07
N GLU A 188 -15.48 -9.90 13.53
CA GLU A 188 -16.17 -11.05 14.17
C GLU A 188 -16.19 -12.33 13.32
N PRO A 189 -16.50 -12.29 12.00
CA PRO A 189 -16.40 -13.47 11.15
C PRO A 189 -15.00 -14.11 11.14
N VAL A 190 -13.94 -13.31 10.99
CA VAL A 190 -12.55 -13.80 11.02
C VAL A 190 -12.23 -14.41 12.37
N GLN A 191 -12.64 -13.76 13.46
CA GLN A 191 -12.43 -14.26 14.82
C GLN A 191 -13.16 -15.57 15.08
N ALA A 192 -14.39 -15.71 14.59
CA ALA A 192 -15.17 -16.93 14.76
C ALA A 192 -14.50 -18.13 14.09
N GLU A 193 -13.99 -17.94 12.87
CA GLU A 193 -13.32 -18.99 12.12
C GLU A 193 -11.94 -19.32 12.70
N VAL A 194 -11.12 -18.31 13.04
CA VAL A 194 -9.83 -18.54 13.74
C VAL A 194 -10.04 -19.26 15.08
N ARG A 195 -11.06 -18.86 15.85
CA ARG A 195 -11.44 -19.52 17.10
C ARG A 195 -11.80 -20.98 16.87
N ALA A 196 -12.66 -21.28 15.89
CA ALA A 196 -13.10 -22.65 15.61
C ALA A 196 -11.92 -23.57 15.28
N GLN A 197 -10.93 -23.08 14.51
CA GLN A 197 -9.73 -23.84 14.17
C GLN A 197 -8.82 -24.04 15.39
N LEU A 198 -8.60 -23.00 16.20
CA LEU A 198 -7.74 -23.07 17.39
C LEU A 198 -8.34 -23.91 18.52
N GLU A 199 -9.66 -23.87 18.72
CA GLU A 199 -10.35 -24.72 19.70
C GLU A 199 -10.39 -26.20 19.28
N GLY A 200 -10.06 -26.52 18.02
CA GLY A 200 -9.82 -27.88 17.54
C GLY A 200 -8.45 -28.45 17.93
N VAL A 201 -7.53 -27.63 18.47
CA VAL A 201 -6.20 -28.08 18.91
C VAL A 201 -6.28 -28.66 20.31
N ASP A 202 -5.76 -29.88 20.49
CA ASP A 202 -5.73 -30.57 21.79
C ASP A 202 -5.11 -29.70 22.89
N GLY A 203 -5.80 -29.60 24.03
CA GLY A 203 -5.36 -28.82 25.20
C GLY A 203 -5.75 -27.34 25.17
N VAL A 204 -6.28 -26.82 24.07
CA VAL A 204 -6.86 -25.47 24.04
C VAL A 204 -8.23 -25.48 24.70
N THR A 205 -8.43 -24.59 25.67
CA THR A 205 -9.66 -24.50 26.47
C THR A 205 -10.36 -23.14 26.35
N GLY A 206 -9.80 -22.22 25.57
CA GLY A 206 -10.43 -20.95 25.26
C GLY A 206 -9.55 -20.05 24.41
N VAL A 207 -10.20 -19.23 23.59
CA VAL A 207 -9.54 -18.26 22.71
C VAL A 207 -10.20 -16.89 22.88
N ALA A 208 -9.38 -15.84 22.95
CA ALA A 208 -9.83 -14.46 22.90
C ALA A 208 -8.93 -13.64 21.98
N PHE A 209 -9.44 -12.50 21.51
CA PHE A 209 -8.76 -11.65 20.54
C PHE A 209 -8.61 -10.24 21.09
N GLY A 210 -7.55 -9.57 20.70
CA GLY A 210 -7.32 -8.16 20.99
C GLY A 210 -6.39 -7.52 19.95
N PRO A 211 -6.22 -6.19 20.01
CA PRO A 211 -5.20 -5.53 19.21
C PRO A 211 -3.80 -5.99 19.65
N GLY A 212 -2.90 -6.21 18.68
CA GLY A 212 -1.50 -6.46 18.99
C GLY A 212 -0.73 -5.21 19.41
N GLU A 213 0.37 -5.40 20.14
CA GLU A 213 1.31 -4.32 20.45
C GLU A 213 2.26 -4.07 19.28
N ASP A 214 2.87 -5.14 18.77
CA ASP A 214 3.77 -5.11 17.60
C ASP A 214 3.18 -5.84 16.38
N ALA A 215 2.01 -6.46 16.54
CA ALA A 215 1.27 -7.18 15.50
C ALA A 215 -0.12 -6.57 15.27
N GLU A 216 -0.79 -6.97 14.20
CA GLU A 216 -2.17 -6.56 13.93
C GLU A 216 -3.15 -7.24 14.90
N LEU A 217 -3.02 -8.57 15.05
CA LEU A 217 -3.90 -9.39 15.87
C LEU A 217 -3.13 -10.03 17.02
N ARG A 218 -3.64 -9.87 18.24
CA ARG A 218 -3.24 -10.65 19.40
C ARG A 218 -4.27 -11.73 19.68
N VAL A 219 -3.82 -12.98 19.77
CA VAL A 219 -4.65 -14.14 20.08
C VAL A 219 -4.26 -14.68 21.45
N PHE A 220 -5.14 -14.54 22.41
CA PHE A 220 -4.99 -15.11 23.74
C PHE A 220 -5.49 -16.55 23.73
N ILE A 221 -4.63 -17.49 24.09
CA ILE A 221 -4.93 -18.92 24.04
C ILE A 221 -4.80 -19.50 25.43
N ARG A 222 -5.91 -19.96 26.00
CA ARG A 222 -5.92 -20.65 27.29
C ARG A 222 -5.63 -22.12 27.08
N ILE A 223 -4.57 -22.64 27.71
CA ILE A 223 -4.09 -24.01 27.50
C ILE A 223 -4.13 -24.77 28.82
N ASP A 224 -4.70 -25.98 28.80
CA ASP A 224 -4.67 -26.89 29.95
C ASP A 224 -3.23 -27.32 30.25
N ALA A 225 -2.78 -27.00 31.46
CA ALA A 225 -1.43 -27.31 31.92
C ALA A 225 -1.37 -28.60 32.77
N ALA A 226 -2.48 -29.34 32.94
CA ALA A 226 -2.52 -30.56 33.76
C ALA A 226 -1.55 -31.65 33.28
N GLY A 227 -1.31 -31.73 31.96
CA GLY A 227 -0.33 -32.63 31.33
C GLY A 227 1.14 -32.18 31.47
N GLY A 228 1.38 -31.04 32.12
CA GLY A 228 2.70 -30.45 32.28
C GLY A 228 3.24 -29.76 31.03
N ARG A 229 4.50 -29.31 31.11
CA ARG A 229 5.12 -28.42 30.11
C ARG A 229 5.17 -28.99 28.70
N ALA A 230 5.36 -30.30 28.56
CA ALA A 230 5.48 -30.95 27.26
C ALA A 230 4.16 -30.91 26.46
N ASP A 231 3.02 -31.03 27.16
CA ASP A 231 1.71 -31.00 26.53
C ASP A 231 1.34 -29.57 26.14
N VAL A 232 1.61 -28.58 27.01
CA VAL A 232 1.44 -27.16 26.68
C VAL A 232 2.26 -26.77 25.44
N ALA A 233 3.51 -27.25 25.33
CA ALA A 233 4.35 -26.98 24.17
C ALA A 233 3.76 -27.57 22.88
N ARG A 234 3.20 -28.78 22.94
CA ARG A 234 2.55 -29.44 21.81
C ARG A 234 1.28 -28.70 21.36
N SER A 235 0.46 -28.25 22.31
CA SER A 235 -0.71 -27.42 22.02
C SER A 235 -0.30 -26.11 21.33
N LEU A 236 0.75 -25.44 21.83
CA LEU A 236 1.25 -24.20 21.21
C LEU A 236 1.77 -24.42 19.78
N GLU A 237 2.50 -25.51 19.54
CA GLU A 237 2.95 -25.88 18.20
C GLU A 237 1.75 -26.12 17.26
N GLY A 238 0.70 -26.80 17.74
CA GLY A 238 -0.55 -26.96 17.00
C GLY A 238 -1.22 -25.63 16.65
N CYS A 239 -1.30 -24.70 17.61
CA CYS A 239 -1.83 -23.36 17.36
C CYS A 239 -0.99 -22.58 16.34
N GLN A 240 0.34 -22.65 16.43
CA GLN A 240 1.23 -22.02 15.44
C GLN A 240 0.98 -22.59 14.05
N HIS A 241 0.81 -23.90 13.91
CA HIS A 241 0.52 -24.54 12.64
C HIS A 241 -0.80 -24.04 12.03
N VAL A 242 -1.86 -23.91 12.83
CA VAL A 242 -3.15 -23.35 12.40
C VAL A 242 -2.98 -21.91 11.88
N MET A 243 -2.18 -21.10 12.57
CA MET A 243 -2.01 -19.68 12.23
C MET A 243 -1.12 -19.42 11.02
N VAL A 244 -0.36 -20.42 10.56
CA VAL A 244 0.41 -20.35 9.30
C VAL A 244 -0.46 -20.64 8.07
N ASN A 245 -1.75 -20.94 8.25
CA ASN A 245 -2.66 -21.20 7.13
C ASN A 245 -2.71 -19.99 6.17
N PRO A 246 -2.33 -20.17 4.89
CA PRO A 246 -2.27 -19.08 3.91
C PRO A 246 -3.64 -18.47 3.61
N ALA A 247 -4.75 -19.16 3.92
CA ALA A 247 -6.10 -18.60 3.80
C ALA A 247 -6.31 -17.34 4.66
N TRP A 248 -5.51 -17.16 5.73
CA TRP A 248 -5.55 -15.96 6.58
C TRP A 248 -4.71 -14.80 6.04
N GLY A 249 -3.82 -15.05 5.08
CA GLY A 249 -2.83 -14.07 4.64
C GLY A 249 -3.42 -12.80 4.04
N ASP A 250 -4.63 -12.87 3.49
CA ASP A 250 -5.37 -11.73 2.93
C ASP A 250 -6.20 -10.99 3.99
N LEU A 251 -6.36 -11.58 5.19
CA LEU A 251 -7.24 -11.09 6.26
C LEU A 251 -6.47 -10.62 7.50
N ILE A 252 -5.25 -11.12 7.70
CA ILE A 252 -4.42 -10.85 8.87
C ILE A 252 -2.95 -10.78 8.44
N ASP A 253 -2.29 -9.65 8.68
CA ASP A 253 -0.89 -9.47 8.29
C ASP A 253 0.09 -10.09 9.28
N THR A 254 -0.15 -9.86 10.56
CA THR A 254 0.75 -10.27 11.64
C THR A 254 -0.06 -10.70 12.84
N VAL A 255 0.40 -11.78 13.48
CA VAL A 255 -0.27 -12.40 14.60
C VAL A 255 0.71 -12.60 15.75
N GLU A 256 0.27 -12.24 16.94
CA GLU A 256 0.94 -12.57 18.20
C GLU A 256 0.11 -13.61 18.95
N LEU A 257 0.72 -14.75 19.33
CA LEU A 257 0.08 -15.76 20.17
C LEU A 257 0.50 -15.59 21.63
N CYS A 258 -0.47 -15.33 22.49
CA CYS A 258 -0.28 -15.11 23.91
C CYS A 258 -0.86 -16.30 24.70
N PRO A 259 -0.05 -17.32 25.07
CA PRO A 259 -0.50 -18.37 25.96
C PRO A 259 -0.87 -17.81 27.33
N LEU A 260 -2.05 -18.20 27.83
CA LEU A 260 -2.50 -17.93 29.18
C LEU A 260 -2.59 -19.26 29.95
N PRO A 261 -2.09 -19.31 31.19
CA PRO A 261 -2.31 -20.48 32.04
C PRO A 261 -3.81 -20.64 32.28
N ALA A 262 -4.30 -21.88 32.18
CA ALA A 262 -5.66 -22.25 32.54
C ALA A 262 -5.88 -22.27 34.06
#